data_AF-A0A963PPE3-F1
#
_entry.id   AF-A0A963PPE3-F1
#
_cell.length_a   1.000
_cell.length_b   1.000
_cell.length_c   1.000
_cell.angle_alpha   90.00
_cell.angle_beta   90.00
_cell.angle_gamma   90.00
#
_symmetry.space_group_name_H-M   'P 1'
#
loop_
_entity.id
_entity.type
_entity.pdbx_description
1 polymer ?
#
loop_
_entity_poly.entity_id
_entity_poly.type
_entity_poly.pdbx_seq_one_letter_code
_entity_poly.pdbx_strand_id
1 'polypeptide(L)' 'PQIPGLTTPGGLTVQWRASGRFAPGQAQPGMRVPVWTGVVQGPWLQESLDLDLLIDLRMLRLPGNAPLSFESYFEIEVLP' A
#
# COMPACT_ATOMS: atom_id res chain seq x y z
N PRO A 1 -5.54 8.65 -1.29
CA PRO A 1 -4.99 9.69 -0.38
C PRO A 1 -3.60 10.18 -0.83
N GLN A 2 -3.31 11.47 -0.64
CA GLN A 2 -2.00 12.08 -0.95
C GLN A 2 -1.07 11.93 0.26
N ILE A 3 0.17 11.50 0.05
CA ILE A 3 1.18 11.40 1.12
C ILE A 3 1.87 12.76 1.29
N PRO A 4 1.91 13.32 2.52
CA PRO A 4 2.62 14.56 2.78
C PRO A 4 4.09 14.51 2.35
N GLY A 5 4.53 15.57 1.68
CA GLY A 5 5.90 15.71 1.20
C GLY A 5 6.20 15.06 -0.15
N LEU A 6 5.35 14.18 -0.68
CA LEU A 6 5.49 13.75 -2.07
C LEU A 6 4.99 14.84 -3.02
N THR A 7 5.81 15.20 -4.01
CA THR A 7 5.41 16.15 -5.06
C THR A 7 4.52 15.50 -6.11
N THR A 8 4.64 14.19 -6.31
CA THR A 8 3.79 13.37 -7.18
C THR A 8 3.59 11.98 -6.57
N PRO A 9 2.51 11.26 -6.90
CA PRO A 9 2.34 9.87 -6.45
C PRO A 9 3.51 8.96 -6.87
N GLY A 10 4.07 9.18 -8.06
CA GLY A 10 5.18 8.38 -8.58
C GLY A 10 6.47 8.47 -7.76
N GLY A 11 6.60 9.42 -6.84
CA GLY A 11 7.74 9.55 -5.93
C GLY A 11 7.85 8.46 -4.87
N LEU A 12 6.80 7.65 -4.68
CA LEU A 12 6.81 6.47 -3.81
C LEU A 12 6.20 5.28 -4.54
N THR A 13 6.90 4.15 -4.51
CA THR A 13 6.32 2.85 -4.84
C THR A 13 6.44 1.94 -3.62
N VAL A 14 5.32 1.35 -3.20
CA VAL A 14 5.30 0.31 -2.17
C VAL A 14 5.16 -1.02 -2.88
N GLN A 15 6.09 -1.92 -2.61
CA GLN A 15 6.03 -3.31 -3.05
C GLN A 15 5.74 -4.18 -1.85
N TRP A 16 4.94 -5.23 -2.04
CA TRP A 16 4.68 -6.20 -1.00
C TRP A 16 4.88 -7.63 -1.50
N ARG A 17 5.42 -8.46 -0.62
CA ARG A 17 5.34 -9.92 -0.72
C ARG A 17 4.43 -10.41 0.38
N ALA A 18 3.58 -11.38 0.05
CA ALA A 18 2.64 -11.97 0.99
C ALA A 18 3.08 -13.39 1.31
N SER A 19 2.87 -13.79 2.57
CA SER A 19 3.19 -15.13 3.07
C SER A 19 1.97 -16.06 3.12
N GLY A 20 0.76 -15.52 2.89
CA GLY A 20 -0.49 -16.26 2.90
C GLY A 20 -1.21 -16.22 1.55
N ARG A 21 -2.48 -15.83 1.57
CA ARG A 21 -3.45 -15.86 0.47
C ARG A 21 -3.40 -14.61 -0.40
N PHE A 22 -2.84 -13.51 0.10
CA PHE A 22 -2.73 -12.29 -0.69
C PHE A 22 -1.75 -12.48 -1.86
N ALA A 23 -2.08 -11.89 -3.00
CA ALA A 23 -1.19 -11.81 -4.14
C ALA A 23 -0.09 -10.78 -3.86
N PRO A 24 1.17 -11.06 -4.24
CA PRO A 24 2.22 -10.04 -4.21
C PRO A 24 1.92 -8.95 -5.23
N GLY A 25 2.46 -7.75 -5.01
CA GLY A 25 2.19 -6.64 -5.91
C GLY A 25 2.92 -5.38 -5.55
N GLN A 26 2.53 -4.30 -6.23
CA GLN A 26 3.04 -2.97 -5.96
C GLN A 26 1.98 -1.91 -6.23
N ALA A 27 2.09 -0.78 -5.54
CA ALA A 27 1.18 0.35 -5.69
C ALA A 27 1.91 1.68 -5.48
N GLN A 28 1.38 2.71 -6.11
CA GLN A 28 1.69 4.10 -5.83
C GLN A 28 0.56 4.72 -4.98
N PRO A 29 0.82 5.81 -4.26
CA PRO A 29 -0.20 6.52 -3.49
C PRO A 29 -1.45 6.81 -4.32
N GLY A 30 -2.62 6.46 -3.77
CA GLY A 30 -3.91 6.65 -4.40
C GLY A 30 -4.36 5.52 -5.34
N MET A 31 -3.52 4.54 -5.62
CA MET A 31 -3.96 3.33 -6.33
C MET A 31 -4.75 2.40 -5.39
N ARG A 32 -5.80 1.77 -5.93
CA ARG A 32 -6.46 0.60 -5.33
C ARG A 32 -6.06 -0.63 -6.14
N VAL A 33 -5.46 -1.61 -5.48
CA VAL A 33 -4.97 -2.84 -6.13
C VAL A 33 -5.63 -4.03 -5.45
N PRO A 34 -6.28 -4.95 -6.20
CA PRO A 34 -6.83 -6.16 -5.61
C PRO A 34 -5.70 -7.04 -5.11
N VAL A 35 -5.68 -7.31 -3.80
CA VAL A 35 -4.71 -8.21 -3.17
C VAL A 35 -5.24 -9.63 -3.04
N TRP A 36 -6.55 -9.83 -3.09
CA TRP A 36 -7.16 -11.16 -2.98
C TRP A 36 -8.56 -11.16 -3.59
N THR A 37 -9.00 -12.31 -4.08
CA THR A 37 -10.36 -12.54 -4.55
C THR A 37 -10.79 -13.96 -4.22
N GLY A 38 -11.99 -14.11 -3.68
CA GLY A 38 -12.55 -15.42 -3.35
C GLY A 38 -13.63 -15.34 -2.28
N VAL A 39 -13.98 -16.51 -1.73
CA VAL A 39 -14.96 -16.63 -0.65
C VAL A 39 -14.25 -16.58 0.69
N VAL A 40 -14.68 -15.67 1.56
CA VAL A 40 -14.21 -15.58 2.94
C VAL A 40 -14.82 -16.74 3.74
N GLN A 41 -13.99 -17.71 4.12
CA GLN A 41 -14.41 -18.98 4.73
C GLN A 41 -14.65 -18.90 6.25
N GLY A 42 -14.36 -17.76 6.88
CA GLY A 42 -14.46 -17.58 8.32
C GLY A 42 -14.49 -16.11 8.69
N PRO A 43 -14.73 -15.78 9.98
CA PRO A 43 -14.90 -14.40 10.42
C PRO A 43 -13.63 -13.54 10.30
N TRP A 44 -12.47 -14.17 10.12
CA TRP A 44 -11.17 -13.49 10.05
C TRP A 44 -10.36 -13.98 8.86
N LEU A 45 -9.64 -13.04 8.25
CA LEU A 45 -8.56 -13.30 7.32
C LEU A 45 -7.28 -12.74 7.93
N GLN A 46 -6.29 -13.60 8.16
CA GLN A 46 -5.00 -13.21 8.73
C GLN A 46 -3.94 -13.32 7.65
N GLU A 47 -3.16 -12.25 7.48
CA GLU A 47 -2.08 -12.16 6.51
C GLU A 47 -0.84 -11.52 7.12
N SER A 48 0.30 -11.78 6.49
CA SER A 48 1.57 -11.11 6.79
C SER A 48 2.18 -10.63 5.48
N LEU A 49 2.61 -9.37 5.48
CA LEU A 49 3.15 -8.68 4.33
C LEU A 49 4.56 -8.17 4.63
N ASP A 50 5.51 -8.56 3.81
CA ASP A 50 6.83 -7.93 3.77
C ASP A 50 6.76 -6.74 2.82
N LEU A 51 7.06 -5.54 3.34
CA LEU A 51 6.96 -4.29 2.58
C LEU A 51 8.33 -3.75 2.22
N ASP A 52 8.53 -3.47 0.93
CA ASP A 52 9.68 -2.74 0.41
C ASP A 52 9.22 -1.36 -0.10
N LEU A 53 9.85 -0.29 0.36
CA LEU A 53 9.54 1.09 -0.05
C LEU A 53 10.64 1.63 -0.98
N LEU A 54 10.24 2.01 -2.19
CA LEU A 54 11.12 2.67 -3.17
C LEU A 54 10.73 4.14 -3.25
N ILE A 55 11.66 5.01 -2.85
CA ILE A 55 11.43 6.47 -2.77
C ILE A 55 12.34 7.19 -3.77
N ASP A 56 11.75 7.99 -4.66
CA ASP A 56 12.50 8.96 -5.47
C ASP A 56 12.68 10.27 -4.69
N LEU A 57 13.87 10.49 -4.17
CA LEU A 57 14.20 11.67 -3.36
C LEU A 57 14.05 12.99 -4.13
N ARG A 58 14.09 12.97 -5.47
CA ARG A 58 13.88 14.18 -6.29
C ARG A 58 12.41 14.63 -6.25
N MET A 59 11.51 13.71 -5.92
CA MET A 59 10.07 13.94 -5.81
C MET A 59 9.62 14.06 -4.34
N LEU A 60 10.57 14.19 -3.40
CA LEU A 60 10.31 14.31 -1.98
C LEU A 60 10.69 15.71 -1.49
N ARG A 61 9.72 16.41 -0.89
CA ARG A 61 9.85 17.73 -0.25
C ARG A 61 9.20 17.71 1.11
N LEU A 62 9.92 17.20 2.10
CA LEU A 62 9.46 17.19 3.48
C LEU A 62 9.55 18.61 4.08
N PRO A 63 8.49 19.11 4.74
CA PRO A 63 8.56 20.39 5.45
C PRO A 63 9.43 20.23 6.71
N GLY A 64 10.61 20.86 6.71
CA GLY A 64 11.54 20.80 7.84
C GLY A 64 12.00 19.37 8.16
N ASN A 65 12.01 19.00 9.45
CA ASN A 65 12.38 17.66 9.94
C ASN A 65 11.18 16.69 10.00
N ALA A 66 10.11 16.93 9.25
CA ALA A 66 8.93 16.05 9.26
C ALA A 66 9.28 14.64 8.73
N PRO A 67 8.81 13.56 9.39
CA PRO A 67 9.01 12.21 8.89
C PRO A 67 8.16 11.95 7.65
N LEU A 68 8.65 11.07 6.76
CA LEU A 68 7.80 10.45 5.75
C LEU A 68 6.93 9.39 6.43
N SER A 69 5.61 9.50 6.31
CA SER A 69 4.67 8.49 6.80
C SER A 69 3.93 7.83 5.64
N PHE A 70 3.66 6.54 5.80
CA PHE A 70 2.85 5.74 4.89
C PHE A 70 1.84 4.95 5.71
N GLU A 71 0.60 4.92 5.23
CA GLU A 71 -0.46 4.09 5.78
C GLU A 71 -1.19 3.40 4.63
N SER A 72 -1.31 2.08 4.74
CA SER A 72 -2.15 1.26 3.86
C SER A 72 -3.45 0.94 4.59
N TYR A 73 -4.56 1.01 3.86
CA TYR A 73 -5.86 0.51 4.31
C TYR A 73 -6.36 -0.57 3.36
N PHE A 74 -7.17 -1.47 3.90
CA PHE A 74 -7.76 -2.57 3.15
C PHE A 74 -9.28 -2.45 3.21
N GLU A 75 -9.94 -2.73 2.09
CA GLU A 75 -11.39 -2.69 1.96
C GLU A 75 -11.86 -4.04 1.41
N ILE A 76 -13.05 -4.47 1.86
CA ILE A 76 -13.69 -5.69 1.38
C ILE A 76 -14.86 -5.26 0.50
N GLU A 77 -14.78 -5.57 -0.79
CA GLU A 77 -15.90 -5.42 -1.71
C GLU A 77 -16.67 -6.75 -1.78
N VAL A 78 -17.94 -6.74 -1.39
CA VAL A 78 -18.82 -7.91 -1.44
C VAL A 78 -19.69 -7.83 -2.69
N LEU A 79 -19.61 -8.86 -3.54
CA LEU A 79 -20.50 -8.98 -4.70
C LEU A 79 -21.89 -9.52 -4.27
N PRO A 80 -22.99 -9.02 -4.87
CA PRO A 80 -24.34 -9.47 -4.56
C PRO A 80 -24.58 -10.97 -4.80
#